data_AF-A0A139NXR4-F1
#
_entry.id   AF-A0A139NXR4-F1
#
_cell.length_a   1.000
_cell.length_b   1.000
_cell.length_c   1.000
_cell.angle_alpha   90.00
_cell.angle_beta   90.00
_cell.angle_gamma   90.00
#
_symmetry.space_group_name_H-M   'P 1'
#
loop_
_entity.id
_entity.type
_entity.pdbx_description
1 polymer ?
#
loop_
_entity_poly.entity_id
_entity_poly.type
_entity_poly.pdbx_seq_one_letter_code
_entity_poly.pdbx_strand_id
1 'polypeptide(L)'
;MRKRRIPYLKLSKRQKKVVEIVKEHQPLSGEKISELLDVSRATLRSDLSFLTLVGILKATPKVGYTYSGSDLETLFFLILFGQMLPTS
;
A
#
# COMPACT_ATOMS: atom_id res chain seq x y z
N MET A 1 24.61 -8.18 -15.78
CA MET A 1 23.37 -8.32 -14.99
C MET A 1 22.30 -7.41 -15.57
N ARG A 2 21.23 -7.94 -16.16
CA ARG A 2 20.08 -7.11 -16.58
C ARG A 2 19.28 -6.78 -15.32
N LYS A 3 19.38 -5.54 -14.82
CA LYS A 3 18.35 -4.98 -13.92
C LYS A 3 17.03 -5.14 -14.66
N ARG A 4 16.20 -6.11 -14.25
CA ARG A 4 14.83 -6.22 -14.76
C ARG A 4 14.13 -4.95 -14.29
N ARG A 5 14.03 -3.96 -15.19
CA ARG A 5 13.30 -2.72 -14.92
C ARG A 5 11.82 -3.13 -14.79
N ILE A 6 11.34 -3.24 -13.56
CA ILE A 6 9.91 -3.49 -13.31
C ILE A 6 9.14 -2.38 -14.05
N PRO A 7 8.12 -2.71 -14.86
CA PRO A 7 7.34 -1.70 -15.56
C PRO A 7 6.85 -0.64 -14.56
N TYR A 8 6.98 0.63 -14.93
CA TYR A 8 6.63 1.75 -14.06
C TYR A 8 5.20 1.58 -13.53
N LEU A 9 5.07 1.32 -12.23
CA LEU A 9 3.77 1.19 -11.57
C LEU A 9 3.03 2.52 -11.70
N LYS A 10 1.96 2.57 -12.49
CA LYS A 10 1.15 3.77 -12.68
C LYS A 10 -0.08 3.71 -11.78
N LEU A 11 -0.01 4.43 -10.65
CA LEU A 11 -1.16 4.61 -9.77
C LEU A 11 -2.28 5.42 -10.47
N SER A 12 -3.52 5.05 -10.20
CA SER A 12 -4.69 5.84 -10.60
C SER A 12 -4.70 7.19 -9.87
N LYS A 13 -5.46 8.17 -10.40
CA LYS A 13 -5.61 9.48 -9.73
C LYS A 13 -6.13 9.32 -8.29
N ARG A 14 -7.09 8.43 -8.07
CA ARG A 14 -7.66 8.18 -6.74
C ARG A 14 -6.67 7.48 -5.82
N GLN A 15 -5.92 6.49 -6.31
CA GLN A 15 -4.87 5.83 -5.52
C GLN A 15 -3.78 6.80 -5.08
N LYS A 16 -3.36 7.72 -5.95
CA LYS A 16 -2.42 8.79 -5.56
C LYS A 16 -3.00 9.66 -4.44
N LYS A 17 -4.27 10.04 -4.56
CA LYS A 17 -4.94 10.85 -3.53
C LYS A 17 -5.10 10.10 -2.21
N VAL A 18 -5.39 8.81 -2.24
CA VAL A 18 -5.37 7.94 -1.05
C VAL A 18 -3.99 7.97 -0.38
N VAL A 19 -2.92 7.85 -1.17
CA VAL A 19 -1.54 7.91 -0.65
C VAL A 19 -1.22 9.26 -0.03
N GLU A 20 -1.63 10.36 -0.66
CA GLU A 20 -1.45 11.73 -0.12
C GLU A 20 -2.18 11.89 1.22
N ILE A 21 -3.46 11.52 1.29
CA ILE A 21 -4.28 11.58 2.51
C ILE A 21 -3.64 10.74 3.63
N VAL A 22 -3.20 9.52 3.33
CA VAL A 22 -2.58 8.66 4.36
C VAL A 22 -1.23 9.22 4.79
N LYS A 23 -0.43 9.80 3.89
CA LYS A 23 0.84 10.46 4.29
C LYS A 23 0.60 11.60 5.26
N GLU A 24 -0.46 12.37 5.06
CA GLU A 24 -0.79 13.54 5.88
C GLU A 24 -1.40 13.18 7.24
N HIS A 25 -2.24 12.15 7.31
CA HIS A 25 -3.08 11.87 8.48
C HIS A 25 -2.85 10.49 9.12
N GLN A 26 -1.84 9.73 8.71
CA GLN A 26 -1.54 8.41 9.26
C GLN A 26 -1.26 8.43 10.79
N PRO A 27 -1.66 7.39 11.53
CA PRO A 27 -2.47 6.25 11.09
C PRO A 27 -3.94 6.65 10.86
N LEU A 28 -4.51 6.24 9.71
CA LEU A 28 -5.86 6.65 9.32
C LEU A 28 -6.77 5.45 8.96
N SER A 29 -8.01 5.44 9.45
CA SER A 29 -8.97 4.37 9.14
C SER A 29 -9.49 4.45 7.71
N GLY A 30 -9.89 3.32 7.14
CA GLY A 30 -10.53 3.28 5.82
C GLY A 30 -11.84 4.08 5.76
N GLU A 31 -12.56 4.19 6.88
CA GLU A 31 -13.74 5.04 7.02
C GLU A 31 -13.39 6.52 6.82
N LYS A 32 -12.42 7.04 7.56
CA LYS A 32 -11.99 8.44 7.42
C LYS A 32 -11.45 8.74 6.03
N ILE A 33 -10.72 7.81 5.42
CA ILE A 33 -10.24 7.97 4.03
C ILE A 33 -11.45 8.04 3.06
N SER A 34 -12.49 7.23 3.29
CA SER A 34 -13.69 7.23 2.45
C SER A 34 -14.48 8.53 2.57
N GLU A 35 -14.57 9.09 3.79
CA GLU A 35 -15.19 10.39 4.06
C GLU A 35 -14.42 11.54 3.39
N LEU A 36 -13.08 11.58 3.53
CA LEU A 36 -12.24 12.63 2.94
C LEU A 36 -12.22 12.62 1.41
N LEU A 37 -12.48 11.45 0.79
CA LEU A 37 -12.52 11.30 -0.66
C LEU A 37 -13.93 11.38 -1.25
N ASP A 38 -14.96 11.42 -0.41
CA ASP A 38 -16.36 11.33 -0.80
C ASP A 38 -16.65 10.11 -1.71
N VAL A 39 -16.20 8.92 -1.27
CA VAL A 39 -16.41 7.65 -1.98
C VAL A 39 -16.92 6.57 -1.03
N SER A 40 -17.67 5.61 -1.56
CA SER A 40 -18.14 4.49 -0.74
C SER A 40 -16.98 3.60 -0.25
N ARG A 41 -17.11 3.05 0.97
CA ARG A 41 -16.16 2.07 1.53
C ARG A 41 -15.92 0.88 0.60
N ALA A 42 -16.96 0.42 -0.10
CA ALA A 42 -16.88 -0.67 -1.07
C ALA A 42 -15.95 -0.32 -2.24
N THR A 43 -16.02 0.91 -2.74
CA THR A 43 -15.16 1.41 -3.83
C THR A 43 -13.72 1.58 -3.35
N LEU A 44 -13.53 2.11 -2.14
CA LEU A 44 -12.21 2.37 -1.58
C LEU A 44 -11.44 1.08 -1.25
N ARG A 45 -12.15 -0.02 -0.97
CA ARG A 45 -11.54 -1.32 -0.63
C ARG A 45 -10.54 -1.79 -1.70
N SER A 46 -10.88 -1.68 -2.98
CA SER A 46 -9.98 -2.14 -4.05
C SER A 46 -8.70 -1.31 -4.13
N ASP A 47 -8.78 0.00 -3.90
CA ASP A 47 -7.61 0.87 -3.88
C ASP A 47 -6.72 0.59 -2.67
N LEU A 48 -7.30 0.46 -1.47
CA LEU A 48 -6.55 0.14 -0.26
C LEU A 48 -5.89 -1.24 -0.35
N SER A 49 -6.62 -2.26 -0.81
CA SER A 49 -6.07 -3.60 -1.01
C SER A 49 -4.91 -3.60 -2.01
N PHE A 50 -5.06 -2.91 -3.13
CA PHE A 50 -3.98 -2.79 -4.11
C PHE A 50 -2.77 -2.08 -3.52
N LEU A 51 -2.96 -0.91 -2.91
CA LEU A 51 -1.88 -0.11 -2.32
C LEU A 51 -1.16 -0.84 -1.18
N THR A 52 -1.87 -1.67 -0.41
CA THR A 52 -1.25 -2.55 0.59
C THR A 52 -0.49 -3.70 -0.04
N LEU A 53 -1.06 -4.34 -1.07
CA LEU A 53 -0.41 -5.44 -1.80
C LEU A 53 0.91 -4.99 -2.43
N VAL A 54 0.95 -3.80 -3.01
CA VAL A 54 2.17 -3.26 -3.63
C VAL A 54 3.14 -2.61 -2.64
N GLY A 55 2.83 -2.64 -1.34
CA GLY A 55 3.73 -2.17 -0.27
C GLY A 55 3.79 -0.66 -0.07
N ILE A 56 2.90 0.09 -0.71
CA ILE A 56 2.82 1.54 -0.54
C ILE A 56 2.15 1.87 0.81
N LEU A 57 1.13 1.10 1.18
CA LEU A 57 0.46 1.21 2.48
C LEU A 57 0.68 -0.05 3.32
N LYS A 58 0.61 0.10 4.64
CA LYS A 58 0.49 -1.01 5.58
C LYS A 58 -0.82 -0.91 6.33
N ALA A 59 -1.59 -1.99 6.29
CA ALA A 59 -2.82 -2.12 7.08
C ALA A 59 -2.50 -2.72 8.45
N THR A 60 -2.98 -2.10 9.52
CA THR A 60 -2.84 -2.58 10.89
C THR A 60 -4.23 -2.75 11.52
N PRO A 61 -4.59 -3.94 12.03
CA PRO A 61 -5.90 -4.19 12.64
C PRO A 61 -6.22 -3.17 13.73
N LYS A 62 -7.44 -2.61 13.72
CA LYS A 62 -7.95 -1.59 14.66
C LYS A 62 -7.21 -0.24 14.67
N VAL A 63 -6.11 -0.09 13.92
CA VAL A 63 -5.32 1.15 13.85
C VAL A 63 -5.56 1.88 12.53
N GLY A 64 -5.66 1.14 11.42
CA GLY A 64 -5.86 1.71 10.08
C GLY A 64 -4.62 1.57 9.20
N TYR A 65 -4.43 2.54 8.30
CA TYR A 65 -3.41 2.52 7.27
C TYR A 65 -2.30 3.52 7.57
N THR A 66 -1.06 3.09 7.33
CA THR A 66 0.13 3.94 7.34
C THR A 66 0.84 3.85 5.99
N TYR A 67 1.52 4.92 5.60
CA TYR A 67 2.42 4.94 4.47
C TYR A 67 3.69 4.15 4.81
N SER A 68 3.99 3.13 4.00
CA SER A 68 5.19 2.30 4.18
C SER A 68 6.32 2.68 3.23
N GLY A 69 5.99 3.34 2.11
CA GLY A 69 6.99 3.83 1.15
C GLY A 69 7.92 2.76 0.58
N SER A 70 7.58 1.48 0.69
CA SER A 70 8.43 0.40 0.23
C SER A 70 8.34 0.27 -1.29
N ASP A 71 9.49 0.18 -1.93
CA ASP A 71 9.58 -0.28 -3.31
C ASP A 71 8.98 -1.67 -3.37
N LEU A 72 8.14 -1.91 -4.38
CA LEU A 72 7.54 -3.20 -4.70
C LEU A 72 8.53 -4.37 -4.56
N GLU A 73 9.82 -4.16 -4.86
CA GLU A 73 10.88 -5.15 -4.67
C GLU A 73 11.05 -5.60 -3.21
N THR A 74 11.05 -4.70 -2.23
CA THR A 74 11.25 -5.05 -0.82
C THR A 74 10.09 -5.88 -0.29
N LEU A 75 8.85 -5.50 -0.62
CA LEU A 75 7.69 -6.25 -0.14
C LEU A 75 7.51 -7.59 -0.88
N PHE A 76 7.75 -7.61 -2.20
CA PHE A 76 7.77 -8.85 -2.98
C PHE A 76 8.87 -9.79 -2.46
N PHE A 77 10.04 -9.24 -2.12
CA PHE A 77 11.12 -10.00 -1.52
C PHE A 77 10.73 -10.58 -0.15
N LEU A 78 10.14 -9.77 0.73
CA LEU A 78 9.70 -10.23 2.06
C LEU A 78 8.57 -11.28 1.99
N ILE A 79 7.66 -11.18 1.02
CA ILE A 79 6.55 -12.15 0.86
C ILE A 79 7.02 -13.43 0.16
N LEU A 80 7.87 -13.32 -0.84
CA LEU A 80 8.35 -14.47 -1.64
C LEU A 80 9.49 -15.23 -0.94
N PHE A 81 10.37 -14.53 -0.22
CA PHE A 81 11.52 -15.13 0.48
C PHE A 81 11.36 -15.18 2.01
N GLY A 82 10.30 -14.59 2.58
CA GLY A 82 10.03 -14.64 4.03
C GLY A 82 9.60 -16.01 4.58
N GLN A 83 9.53 -17.05 3.74
CA GLN A 83 9.44 -18.46 4.17
C GLN A 83 10.78 -19.20 4.11
N MET A 84 11.87 -18.53 3.74
CA MET A 84 13.20 -19.11 3.72
C MET A 84 14.20 -18.15 4.37
N LEU A 85 14.25 -18.17 5.70
CA LEU A 85 15.47 -17.81 6.40
C LEU A 85 16.51 -18.90 6.10
N PRO A 86 17.67 -18.62 5.50
CA PRO A 86 18.83 -19.43 5.82
C PRO A 86 19.15 -19.13 7.28
N THR A 87 18.84 -20.06 8.17
CA THR A 87 19.54 -20.14 9.45
C THR A 87 21.01 -20.34 9.11
N SER A 88 21.82 -19.32 9.32
CA SER A 88 23.26 -19.40 9.52
C SER A 88 23.68 -18.21 10.36
#